data_AF-A0A3M2BNI8-F1
#
_entry.id   AF-A0A3M2BNI8-F1
#
_cell.length_a   1.000
_cell.length_b   1.000
_cell.length_c   1.000
_cell.angle_alpha   90.00
_cell.angle_beta   90.00
_cell.angle_gamma   90.00
#
_symmetry.space_group_name_H-M   'P 1'
#
loop_
_entity.id
_entity.type
_entity.pdbx_description
1 polymer ?
#
loop_
_entity_poly.entity_id
_entity_poly.type
_entity_poly.pdbx_seq_one_letter_code
_entity_poly.pdbx_strand_id
1 'polypeptide(L)'
;MDREPRSASWSDDLVDQLLPEDFDWRAKVRAYPLPALLVAAAAGFLLGRSRGNLLVSTLSSFAVDEASRNIAGVFGGRPEGD
;
A
#
# COMPACT_ATOMS: atom_id res chain seq x y z
N MET A 1 -21.47 1.25 28.30
CA MET A 1 -21.36 1.74 26.90
C MET A 1 -19.89 1.63 26.59
N ASP A 2 -19.52 0.41 26.26
CA ASP A 2 -18.14 -0.05 26.30
C ASP A 2 -17.56 0.28 24.93
N ARG A 3 -16.68 1.27 24.88
CA ARG A 3 -15.98 1.62 23.64
C ARG A 3 -15.10 0.43 23.28
N GLU A 4 -15.44 -0.29 22.22
CA GLU A 4 -14.49 -1.16 21.54
C GLU A 4 -13.17 -0.38 21.40
N PRO A 5 -12.01 -0.99 21.74
CA PRO A 5 -10.74 -0.36 21.45
C PRO A 5 -10.70 -0.21 19.92
N ARG A 6 -10.82 1.04 19.42
CA ARG A 6 -10.61 1.33 18.00
C ARG A 6 -9.26 0.73 17.69
N SER A 7 -9.24 -0.37 16.92
CA SER A 7 -8.01 -1.00 16.45
C SER A 7 -7.13 0.11 15.91
N ALA A 8 -5.99 0.35 16.54
CA ALA A 8 -4.98 1.24 15.98
C ALA A 8 -4.80 0.79 14.52
N SER A 9 -5.10 1.70 13.60
CA SER A 9 -5.00 1.38 12.18
C SER A 9 -3.54 1.04 11.91
N TRP A 10 -3.24 0.01 11.12
CA TRP A 10 -1.86 -0.28 10.71
C TRP A 10 -1.15 0.95 10.11
N SER A 11 -1.93 1.84 9.47
CA SER A 11 -1.42 3.13 8.98
C SER A 11 -0.93 4.06 10.10
N ASP A 12 -1.58 4.06 11.26
CA ASP A 12 -1.17 4.87 12.40
C ASP A 12 0.19 4.39 12.94
N ASP A 13 0.35 3.09 13.15
CA ASP A 13 1.61 2.51 13.67
C ASP A 13 2.80 2.77 12.74
N LEU A 14 2.56 2.80 11.42
CA LEU A 14 3.59 3.14 10.44
C LEU A 14 3.97 4.61 10.48
N VAL A 15 2.99 5.50 10.61
CA VAL A 15 3.24 6.94 10.67
C VAL A 15 3.94 7.30 11.98
N ASP A 16 3.55 6.68 13.08
CA ASP A 16 4.16 6.87 14.41
C ASP A 16 5.60 6.32 14.45
N GLN A 17 5.94 5.26 13.70
CA GLN A 17 7.34 4.81 13.53
C GLN A 17 8.18 5.72 12.65
N LEU A 18 7.56 6.40 11.69
CA LEU A 18 8.27 7.25 10.73
C LEU A 18 8.56 8.64 11.29
N LEU A 19 7.70 9.11 12.19
CA LEU A 19 7.76 10.45 12.75
C LEU A 19 8.41 10.43 14.15
N PRO A 20 9.06 11.52 14.57
CA PRO A 20 9.61 11.64 15.91
C PRO A 20 8.50 11.49 16.97
N GLU A 21 8.79 10.86 18.11
CA GLU A 21 7.80 10.61 19.18
C GLU A 21 7.14 11.90 19.71
N ASP A 22 7.85 13.04 19.66
CA ASP A 22 7.33 14.34 20.10
C ASP A 22 6.45 15.06 19.06
N PHE A 23 6.25 14.47 17.88
CA PHE A 23 5.52 15.11 16.79
C PHE A 23 4.06 14.63 16.70
N ASP A 24 3.13 15.44 17.23
CA ASP A 24 1.69 15.21 17.08
C ASP A 24 1.20 15.56 15.67
N TRP A 25 1.42 14.62 14.74
CA TRP A 25 0.99 14.75 13.36
C TRP A 25 -0.54 14.76 13.22
N ARG A 26 -1.26 14.09 14.12
CA ARG A 26 -2.73 13.97 14.07
C ARG A 26 -3.37 15.33 14.36
N ALA A 27 -2.86 16.06 15.35
CA ALA A 27 -3.29 17.43 15.63
C ALA A 27 -3.03 18.35 14.43
N LYS A 28 -1.86 18.23 13.77
CA LYS A 28 -1.56 19.02 12.57
C LYS A 28 -2.50 18.72 11.41
N VAL A 29 -2.78 17.45 11.12
CA VAL A 29 -3.68 17.04 10.04
C VAL A 29 -5.11 17.53 10.32
N ARG A 30 -5.58 17.45 11.57
CA ARG A 30 -6.90 17.97 11.95
C ARG A 30 -6.98 19.48 11.87
N ALA A 31 -5.92 20.20 12.23
CA ALA A 31 -5.87 21.65 12.14
C ALA A 31 -5.81 22.15 10.69
N TYR A 32 -5.16 21.40 9.80
CA TYR A 32 -4.92 21.80 8.42
C TYR A 32 -5.20 20.65 7.43
N PRO A 33 -6.48 20.27 7.21
CA PRO A 33 -6.83 19.10 6.42
C PRO A 33 -6.47 19.25 4.93
N LEU A 34 -6.76 20.40 4.33
CA LEU A 34 -6.46 20.64 2.90
C LEU A 34 -4.95 20.70 2.62
N PRO A 35 -4.14 21.45 3.39
CA PRO A 35 -2.68 21.43 3.21
C PRO A 35 -2.08 20.04 3.43
N ALA A 36 -2.55 19.30 4.43
CA ALA A 36 -2.06 17.94 4.69
C ALA A 36 -2.34 17.00 3.51
N LEU A 37 -3.55 17.06 2.94
CA LEU A 37 -3.90 16.30 1.74
C LEU A 37 -3.03 16.67 0.54
N LEU A 38 -2.79 17.97 0.32
CA LEU A 38 -1.92 18.44 -0.77
C LEU A 38 -0.49 17.93 -0.63
N VAL A 39 0.06 17.96 0.59
CA VAL A 39 1.42 17.46 0.87
C VAL A 39 1.48 15.94 0.65
N ALA A 40 0.49 15.19 1.12
CA ALA A 40 0.43 13.75 0.91
C ALA A 40 0.32 13.38 -0.58
N ALA A 41 -0.53 14.09 -1.33
CA ALA A 41 -0.69 13.91 -2.77
C ALA A 41 0.60 14.25 -3.53
N ALA A 42 1.25 15.36 -3.18
CA ALA A 42 2.52 15.77 -3.78
C ALA A 42 3.63 14.76 -3.50
N ALA A 43 3.74 14.26 -2.25
CA ALA A 43 4.70 13.24 -1.88
C ALA A 43 4.47 11.94 -2.66
N GLY A 44 3.22 11.47 -2.75
CA GLY A 44 2.85 10.29 -3.54
C GLY A 44 3.17 10.47 -5.03
N PHE A 45 2.87 11.65 -5.60
CA PHE A 45 3.18 11.96 -6.99
C PHE A 45 4.68 12.00 -7.27
N LEU A 46 5.48 12.61 -6.40
CA LEU A 46 6.93 12.68 -6.54
C LEU A 46 7.59 11.31 -6.40
N LEU A 47 7.13 10.48 -5.45
CA LEU A 47 7.59 9.10 -5.30
C LEU A 47 7.24 8.27 -6.53
N GLY A 48 6.00 8.37 -7.02
CA GLY A 48 5.56 7.69 -8.24
C GLY A 48 6.30 8.16 -9.49
N ARG A 49 6.60 9.46 -9.60
CA ARG A 49 7.33 10.02 -10.74
C ARG A 49 8.82 9.69 -10.72
N SER A 50 9.46 9.69 -9.55
CA SER A 50 10.89 9.39 -9.41
C SER A 50 11.21 7.90 -9.51
N ARG A 51 10.29 7.03 -9.06
CA ARG A 51 10.48 5.56 -9.04
C ARG A 51 9.48 4.81 -9.92
N GLY A 52 8.82 5.48 -10.86
CA GLY A 52 7.75 4.91 -11.69
C GLY A 52 8.16 3.64 -12.44
N ASN A 53 9.35 3.65 -13.06
CA ASN A 53 9.88 2.46 -13.74
C ASN A 53 10.14 1.29 -12.78
N LEU A 54 10.63 1.57 -11.56
CA LEU A 54 10.84 0.54 -10.55
C LEU A 54 9.49 -0.03 -10.09
N LEU A 55 8.52 0.82 -9.74
CA LEU A 55 7.17 0.36 -9.34
C LEU A 55 6.51 -0.50 -10.42
N VAL A 56 6.55 -0.06 -11.69
CA VAL A 56 5.96 -0.81 -12.80
C VAL A 56 6.69 -2.15 -12.99
N SER A 57 8.01 -2.20 -12.86
CA SER A 57 8.77 -3.45 -12.97
C SER A 57 8.44 -4.45 -11.85
N THR A 58 8.28 -3.99 -10.61
CA THR A 58 7.94 -4.86 -9.48
C THR A 58 6.51 -5.36 -9.59
N LEU A 59 5.55 -4.48 -9.90
CA LEU A 59 4.15 -4.85 -10.11
C LEU A 59 3.98 -5.79 -11.31
N SER A 60 4.73 -5.58 -12.39
CA SER A 60 4.72 -6.48 -13.55
C SER A 60 5.27 -7.86 -13.18
N SER A 61 6.31 -7.93 -12.34
CA SER A 61 6.86 -9.19 -11.85
C SER A 61 5.84 -9.99 -11.01
N PHE A 62 5.08 -9.30 -10.16
CA PHE A 62 3.97 -9.92 -9.41
C PHE A 62 2.83 -10.37 -10.35
N ALA A 63 2.47 -9.57 -11.35
CA ALA A 63 1.45 -9.93 -12.32
C ALA A 63 1.84 -11.15 -13.17
N VAL A 64 3.12 -11.27 -13.53
CA VAL A 64 3.66 -12.43 -14.26
C VAL A 64 3.67 -13.70 -13.38
N ASP A 65 4.01 -13.57 -12.10
CA ASP A 65 4.00 -14.69 -11.14
C ASP A 65 2.57 -15.23 -10.94
N GLU A 66 1.59 -14.32 -10.84
CA GLU A 66 0.18 -14.69 -10.72
C GLU A 66 -0.40 -15.29 -12.02
N ALA A 67 -0.05 -14.73 -13.17
CA ALA A 67 -0.43 -15.29 -14.47
C ALA A 67 0.15 -16.70 -14.67
N SER A 68 1.38 -16.94 -14.22
CA SER A 68 2.04 -18.25 -14.32
C SER A 68 1.38 -19.29 -13.42
N ARG A 69 0.95 -18.92 -12.22
CA ARG A 69 0.12 -19.78 -11.36
C ARG A 69 -1.20 -20.16 -12.03
N ASN A 70 -1.84 -19.21 -12.69
CA ASN A 70 -3.12 -19.45 -13.36
C ASN A 70 -2.98 -20.33 -14.61
N ILE A 71 -1.93 -20.11 -15.41
CA ILE A 71 -1.59 -20.95 -16.58
C ILE A 71 -1.24 -22.39 -16.14
N ALA A 72 -0.48 -22.57 -15.06
CA ALA A 72 -0.17 -23.91 -14.53
C ALA A 72 -1.43 -24.68 -14.09
N GLY A 73 -2.43 -23.98 -13.53
CA GLY A 73 -3.73 -24.57 -13.21
C GLY A 73 -4.57 -24.97 -14.43
N VAL A 74 -4.47 -24.21 -15.52
CA VAL A 74 -5.22 -24.47 -16.77
C VAL A 74 -4.56 -25.57 -17.63
N PHE A 75 -3.24 -25.66 -17.65
CA PHE A 75 -2.51 -26.66 -18.44
C PHE A 75 -2.12 -27.94 -17.67
N GLY A 76 -2.21 -27.95 -16.33
CA GLY A 76 -2.02 -29.14 -15.50
C GLY A 76 -3.23 -30.10 -15.47
N GLY A 77 -4.36 -29.70 -16.06
CA GLY A 77 -5.58 -30.50 -16.17
C GLY A 77 -5.74 -31.14 -17.54
N ARG A 78 -4.84 -32.06 -17.93
CA ARG A 78 -5.13 -33.00 -19.02
C ARG A 78 -5.09 -34.43 -18.44
N PRO A 79 -6.24 -35.10 -18.23
CA PRO A 79 -6.24 -36.52 -17.98
C PRO A 79 -5.76 -37.24 -19.24
N GLU A 80 -4.61 -37.90 -19.16
CA GLU A 80 -4.29 -39.02 -20.04
C GLU A 80 -5.25 -40.16 -19.71
N GLY A 81 -6.06 -40.55 -20.70
CA GLY A 81 -6.97 -41.70 -20.60
C GLY A 81 -8.05 -41.65 -21.66
N ASP A 82 -7.72 -42.05 -22.89
CA ASP A 82 -7.98 -43.41 -23.43
C ASP A 82 -7.37 -43.51 -24.84
#